data_AF-A0A9P7C3P3-F1
#
_entry.id   AF-A0A9P7C3P3-F1
#
_cell.length_a   1.000
_cell.length_b   1.000
_cell.length_c   1.000
_cell.angle_alpha   90.00
_cell.angle_beta   90.00
_cell.angle_gamma   90.00
#
_symmetry.space_group_name_H-M   'P 1'
#
loop_
_entity.id
_entity.type
_entity.pdbx_description
1 polymer ?
#
loop_
_entity_poly.entity_id
_entity_poly.type
_entity_poly.pdbx_seq_one_letter_code
_entity_poly.pdbx_strand_id
1 'polypeptide(L)'
;MVVENFRDGSLAQYGLDYESLSAENPGLIYVSLKGFLSGPYKHRTALDEVVQMMGGLAYINGGADTPQRVAASVNDILGGTFGVVGALAALHDRHATGRGRHVRSGL
;
A
#
# COMPACT_ATOMS: atom_id res chain seq x y z
N MET A 1 -5.26 12.72 8.79
CA MET A 1 -4.87 11.67 7.82
C MET A 1 -4.00 10.68 8.56
N VAL A 2 -4.16 9.39 8.30
CA VAL A 2 -3.34 8.32 8.88
C VAL A 2 -2.66 7.57 7.73
N VAL A 3 -1.40 7.21 7.90
CA VAL A 3 -0.64 6.40 6.95
C VAL A 3 0.01 5.26 7.72
N GLU A 4 -0.15 4.04 7.22
CA GLU A 4 0.39 2.85 7.88
C GLU A 4 0.79 1.76 6.89
N ASN A 5 1.73 0.91 7.31
CA ASN A 5 2.22 -0.22 6.54
C ASN A 5 2.26 -1.54 7.34
N PHE A 6 1.43 -1.66 8.38
CA PHE A 6 1.33 -2.88 9.18
C PHE A 6 0.66 -4.00 8.39
N ARG A 7 0.80 -5.24 8.88
CA ARG A 7 0.07 -6.39 8.34
C ARG A 7 -1.44 -6.16 8.47
N ASP A 8 -2.20 -6.61 7.46
CA ASP A 8 -3.66 -6.53 7.46
C ASP A 8 -4.24 -7.08 8.79
N GLY A 9 -5.10 -6.29 9.43
CA GLY A 9 -5.78 -6.64 10.68
C GLY A 9 -4.96 -6.41 11.96
N SER A 10 -3.65 -6.16 11.88
CA SER A 10 -2.80 -6.02 13.08
C SER A 10 -3.17 -4.82 13.96
N LEU A 11 -3.71 -3.75 13.37
CA LEU A 11 -4.11 -2.55 14.10
C LEU A 11 -5.50 -2.63 14.73
N ALA A 12 -6.32 -3.62 14.33
CA ALA A 12 -7.68 -3.76 14.82
C ALA A 12 -7.73 -4.04 16.34
N GLN A 13 -6.79 -4.83 16.86
CA GLN A 13 -6.68 -5.11 18.30
C GLN A 13 -6.38 -3.86 19.15
N TYR A 14 -5.90 -2.78 18.52
CA TYR A 14 -5.60 -1.50 19.18
C TYR A 14 -6.66 -0.43 18.91
N GLY A 15 -7.72 -0.74 18.14
CA GLY A 15 -8.70 0.25 17.69
C GLY A 15 -8.11 1.28 16.71
N LEU A 16 -7.00 0.95 16.05
CA LEU A 16 -6.29 1.85 15.14
C LEU A 16 -6.50 1.50 13.66
N ASP A 17 -7.40 0.57 13.36
CA ASP A 17 -7.84 0.25 12.00
C ASP A 17 -8.76 1.34 11.41
N TYR A 18 -9.04 1.23 10.11
CA TYR A 18 -9.85 2.22 9.42
C TYR A 18 -11.28 2.27 9.95
N GLU A 19 -11.91 1.13 10.19
CA GLU A 19 -13.30 1.03 10.66
C GLU A 19 -13.45 1.70 12.03
N SER A 20 -12.53 1.41 12.96
CA SER A 20 -12.50 2.05 14.29
C SER A 20 -12.30 3.56 14.21
N LEU A 21 -11.25 4.03 13.52
CA LEU A 21 -10.93 5.46 13.48
C LEU A 21 -11.91 6.28 12.63
N SER A 22 -12.49 5.71 11.58
CA SER A 22 -13.46 6.41 10.72
C SER A 22 -14.84 6.56 11.36
N ALA A 23 -15.18 5.73 12.36
CA ALA A 23 -16.38 5.90 13.16
C ALA A 23 -16.32 7.21 13.98
N GLU A 24 -15.16 7.53 14.55
CA GLU A 24 -14.93 8.77 15.30
C GLU A 24 -14.66 9.98 14.39
N ASN A 25 -14.05 9.74 13.23
CA ASN A 25 -13.74 10.77 12.25
C ASN A 25 -14.21 10.37 10.84
N PRO A 26 -15.48 10.66 10.47
CA PRO A 26 -16.02 10.35 9.15
C PRO A 26 -15.28 10.99 7.96
N GLY A 27 -14.48 12.03 8.22
CA GLY A 27 -13.63 12.72 7.25
C GLY A 27 -12.22 12.10 7.11
N LEU A 28 -11.93 11.00 7.80
CA LEU A 28 -10.61 10.39 7.87
C LEU A 28 -10.16 9.82 6.51
N ILE A 29 -9.02 10.31 6.05
CA ILE A 29 -8.27 9.65 4.97
C ILE A 29 -7.24 8.74 5.63
N TYR A 30 -7.36 7.45 5.35
CA TYR A 30 -6.54 6.39 5.88
C TYR A 30 -5.81 5.71 4.73
N VAL A 31 -4.48 5.72 4.74
CA VAL A 31 -3.66 5.16 3.68
C VAL A 31 -2.94 3.92 4.19
N SER A 32 -3.26 2.78 3.59
CA SER A 32 -2.64 1.50 3.87
C SER A 32 -1.66 1.14 2.76
N LEU A 33 -0.37 1.13 3.07
CA LEU A 33 0.66 0.55 2.22
C LEU A 33 0.76 -0.94 2.54
N LYS A 34 0.67 -1.80 1.52
CA LYS A 34 0.60 -3.25 1.69
C LYS A 34 1.57 -3.92 0.71
N GLY A 35 2.10 -5.07 1.12
CA GLY A 35 2.89 -5.90 0.24
C GLY A 35 2.05 -6.42 -0.93
N PHE A 36 1.04 -7.24 -0.59
CA PHE A 36 0.05 -7.73 -1.54
C PHE A 36 -1.34 -7.24 -1.13
N LEU A 37 -2.15 -6.88 -2.13
CA LEU A 37 -3.56 -6.55 -1.94
C LEU A 37 -4.42 -7.84 -1.88
N SER A 38 -5.74 -7.71 -2.05
CA SER A 38 -6.65 -8.85 -2.10
C SER A 38 -6.23 -9.86 -3.17
N GLY A 39 -6.18 -11.13 -2.80
CA GLY A 39 -5.78 -12.21 -3.69
C GLY A 39 -5.08 -13.35 -2.94
N PRO A 40 -4.54 -14.35 -3.65
CA PRO A 40 -3.91 -15.53 -3.05
C PRO A 40 -2.69 -15.20 -2.18
N TYR A 41 -2.08 -14.03 -2.37
CA TYR A 41 -0.88 -13.60 -1.66
C TYR A 41 -1.14 -12.57 -0.56
N LYS A 42 -2.40 -12.19 -0.29
CA LYS A 42 -2.77 -11.14 0.69
C LYS A 42 -2.07 -11.28 2.05
N HIS A 43 -1.88 -12.52 2.53
CA HIS A 43 -1.30 -12.79 3.84
C HIS A 43 0.21 -13.09 3.81
N ARG A 44 0.83 -13.09 2.62
CA ARG A 44 2.28 -13.30 2.49
C ARG A 44 3.01 -12.03 2.86
N THR A 45 4.15 -12.19 3.54
CA THR A 45 5.09 -11.09 3.74
C THR A 45 5.71 -10.73 2.39
N ALA A 46 5.69 -9.44 2.05
CA ALA A 46 6.35 -8.93 0.86
C ALA A 46 7.40 -7.90 1.28
N LEU A 47 8.57 -8.02 0.67
CA LEU A 47 9.61 -7.02 0.65
C LEU A 47 9.86 -6.66 -0.81
N ASP A 48 10.38 -5.47 -1.07
CA ASP A 48 10.65 -4.96 -2.42
C ASP A 48 11.33 -6.00 -3.31
N GLU A 49 12.39 -6.66 -2.83
CA GLU A 49 13.11 -7.70 -3.56
C GLU A 49 12.21 -8.87 -4.01
N VAL A 50 11.36 -9.37 -3.10
CA VAL A 50 10.43 -10.47 -3.42
C VAL A 50 9.48 -10.04 -4.54
N VAL A 51 8.98 -8.80 -4.47
CA VAL A 51 8.06 -8.28 -5.48
C VAL A 51 8.77 -7.98 -6.79
N GLN A 52 10.04 -7.53 -6.78
CA GLN A 52 10.84 -7.39 -8.00
C GLN A 52 11.03 -8.72 -8.72
N MET A 53 11.25 -9.80 -7.96
CA MET A 53 11.37 -11.16 -8.50
C MET A 53 10.04 -11.68 -9.04
N MET A 54 8.95 -11.45 -8.32
CA MET A 54 7.61 -11.93 -8.71
C MET A 54 6.99 -11.11 -9.85
N GLY A 55 7.27 -9.81 -9.92
CA GLY A 55 6.72 -8.86 -10.90
C GLY A 55 7.51 -8.79 -12.20
N GLY A 56 8.58 -9.59 -12.35
CA GLY A 56 9.39 -9.66 -13.58
C GLY A 56 10.44 -8.55 -13.72
N LEU A 57 10.52 -7.59 -12.80
CA LEU A 57 11.53 -6.53 -12.85
C LEU A 57 12.96 -7.09 -12.77
N ALA A 58 13.17 -8.10 -11.92
CA ALA A 58 14.47 -8.75 -11.81
C ALA A 58 14.89 -9.48 -13.09
N TYR A 59 13.92 -10.09 -13.78
CA TYR A 59 14.13 -10.72 -15.09
C TYR A 59 14.50 -9.67 -16.15
N ILE A 60 13.80 -8.54 -16.18
CA ILE A 60 14.08 -7.45 -17.13
C ILE A 60 15.48 -6.86 -16.88
N ASN A 61 15.89 -6.74 -15.62
CA ASN A 61 17.17 -6.13 -15.26
C ASN A 61 18.38 -7.08 -15.43
N GLY A 62 18.27 -8.35 -15.00
CA GLY A 62 19.39 -9.31 -15.02
C GLY A 62 19.36 -10.35 -16.14
N GLY A 63 18.24 -10.47 -16.87
CA GLY A 63 18.02 -11.50 -17.88
C GLY A 63 17.51 -12.83 -17.30
N ALA A 64 17.28 -13.80 -18.20
CA ALA A 64 16.68 -15.09 -17.87
C ALA A 64 17.58 -15.99 -17.01
N ASP A 65 18.88 -16.00 -17.31
CA ASP A 65 19.84 -16.89 -16.67
C ASP A 65 20.24 -16.40 -15.27
N THR A 66 20.28 -15.09 -15.09
CA THR A 66 20.65 -14.45 -13.82
C THR A 66 19.73 -13.27 -13.50
N PRO A 67 18.45 -13.49 -13.13
CA PRO A 67 17.57 -12.40 -12.70
C PRO A 67 18.20 -11.65 -11.53
N GLN A 68 18.28 -10.32 -11.65
CA GLN A 68 18.89 -9.46 -10.63
C GLN A 68 17.95 -8.32 -10.30
N ARG A 69 17.72 -8.08 -9.00
CA ARG A 69 16.96 -6.90 -8.58
C ARG A 69 17.69 -5.62 -8.98
N VAL A 70 16.91 -4.57 -9.24
CA VAL A 70 17.43 -3.21 -9.30
C VAL A 70 17.88 -2.82 -7.89
N ALA A 71 18.99 -2.10 -7.77
CA ALA A 71 19.57 -1.72 -6.48
C ALA A 71 18.60 -0.87 -5.62
N ALA A 72 17.89 0.05 -6.26
CA ALA A 72 16.87 0.89 -5.63
C ALA A 72 15.63 0.07 -5.24
N SER A 73 14.94 0.49 -4.18
CA SER A 73 13.65 -0.07 -3.76
C SER A 73 12.51 0.47 -4.61
N VAL A 74 12.49 0.08 -5.89
CA VAL A 74 11.61 0.67 -6.89
C VAL A 74 10.14 0.43 -6.56
N ASN A 75 9.77 -0.77 -6.09
CA ASN A 75 8.38 -1.09 -5.76
C ASN A 75 7.95 -0.38 -4.48
N ASP A 76 8.82 -0.26 -3.47
CA ASP A 76 8.52 0.52 -2.26
C ASP A 76 8.25 1.99 -2.60
N ILE A 77 9.10 2.59 -3.46
CA ILE A 77 8.97 3.98 -3.90
C ILE A 77 7.66 4.16 -4.71
N LEU A 78 7.38 3.26 -5.64
CA LEU A 78 6.17 3.33 -6.45
C LEU A 78 4.91 3.10 -5.62
N GLY A 79 4.89 2.10 -4.74
CA GLY A 79 3.79 1.81 -3.84
C GLY A 79 3.47 3.01 -2.93
N GLY A 80 4.49 3.67 -2.39
CA GLY A 80 4.37 4.93 -1.66
C GLY A 80 3.84 6.08 -2.51
N THR A 81 4.37 6.24 -3.73
CA THR A 81 3.95 7.29 -4.68
C THR A 81 2.48 7.14 -5.08
N PHE A 82 2.04 5.93 -5.42
CA PHE A 82 0.63 5.65 -5.70
C PHE A 82 -0.26 5.83 -4.45
N GLY A 83 0.27 5.53 -3.26
CA GLY A 83 -0.38 5.86 -1.99
C GLY A 83 -0.63 7.37 -1.83
N VAL A 84 0.37 8.20 -2.15
CA VAL A 84 0.23 9.66 -2.16
C VAL A 84 -0.79 10.13 -3.20
N VAL A 85 -0.73 9.60 -4.44
CA VAL A 85 -1.71 9.93 -5.48
C VAL A 85 -3.13 9.61 -5.03
N GLY A 86 -3.35 8.42 -4.45
CA GLY A 86 -4.64 8.03 -3.89
C GLY A 86 -5.09 8.91 -2.72
N ALA A 87 -4.17 9.32 -1.85
CA ALA A 87 -4.47 10.23 -0.75
C ALA A 87 -4.87 11.63 -1.25
N LEU A 88 -4.19 12.17 -2.26
CA LEU A 88 -4.54 13.44 -2.89
C LEU A 88 -5.91 13.37 -3.59
N ALA A 89 -6.20 12.26 -4.27
CA ALA A 89 -7.53 12.02 -4.86
C ALA A 89 -8.62 11.96 -3.79
N ALA A 90 -8.37 11.28 -2.66
CA ALA A 90 -9.29 11.24 -1.53
C ALA A 90 -9.47 12.61 -0.86
N LEU A 91 -8.41 13.42 -0.78
CA LEU A 91 -8.50 14.81 -0.29
C LEU A 91 -9.39 15.66 -1.19
N HIS A 92 -9.23 15.52 -2.51
CA HIS A 92 -10.05 16.22 -3.49
C HIS A 92 -11.53 15.80 -3.39
N ASP A 93 -11.82 14.49 -3.37
CA ASP A 93 -13.18 13.96 -3.22
C ASP A 93 -13.84 14.41 -1.90
N ARG A 94 -13.07 14.50 -0.82
CA ARG A 94 -13.55 14.96 0.48
C ARG A 94 -14.02 16.42 0.46
N HIS A 95 -13.48 17.28 -0.40
CA HIS A 95 -13.98 18.65 -0.50
C HIS A 95 -15.42 18.72 -1.02
N ALA A 96 -15.83 17.78 -1.88
CA ALA A 96 -17.19 17.72 -2.40
C ALA A 96 -18.13 16.93 -1.48
N THR A 97 -17.64 15.87 -0.85
CA THR A 97 -18.48 14.91 -0.11
C THR A 97 -18.47 15.11 1.41
N GLY A 98 -17.47 15.80 1.95
CA GLY A 98 -17.19 15.84 3.40
C GLY A 98 -16.72 14.51 3.99
N ARG A 99 -16.57 13.45 3.18
CA ARG A 99 -16.26 12.08 3.62
C ARG A 99 -14.81 11.71 3.33
N GLY A 100 -14.20 10.99 4.27
CA GLY A 100 -12.90 10.37 4.09
C GLY A 100 -12.95 9.08 3.25
N ARG A 101 -11.78 8.51 2.97
CA ARG A 101 -11.62 7.26 2.20
C ARG A 101 -10.52 6.40 2.80
N HIS A 102 -10.70 5.08 2.69
CA HIS A 102 -9.61 4.11 2.87
C HIS A 102 -8.90 3.89 1.54
N VAL A 103 -7.68 4.40 1.44
CA VAL A 103 -6.80 4.21 0.29
C VAL A 103 -5.89 3.03 0.58
N ARG A 104 -5.77 2.08 -0.36
CA ARG A 104 -4.85 0.94 -0.25
C ARG A 104 -3.93 0.93 -1.47
N SER A 105 -2.63 0.83 -1.24
CA SER A 105 -1.61 0.74 -2.29
C SER A 105 -0.75 -0.49 -2.04
N GLY A 106 -0.46 -1.24 -3.12
CA GLY A 106 0.37 -2.44 -3.11
C GLY A 106 1.80 -2.15 -3.56
N LEU A 107 2.71 -3.09 -3.30
CA LEU A 107 3.99 -3.19 -4.01
C LEU A 107 3.80 -3.74 -5.43
#